data_AF-A0A3G6IWH9-F1
#
_entry.id   AF-A0A3G6IWH9-F1
#
_cell.length_a   1.000
_cell.length_b   1.000
_cell.length_c   1.000
_cell.angle_alpha   90.00
_cell.angle_beta   90.00
_cell.angle_gamma   90.00
#
_symmetry.space_group_name_H-M   'P 1'
#
loop_
_entity.id
_entity.type
_entity.pdbx_description
1 polymer ?
#
loop_
_entity_poly.entity_id
_entity_poly.type
_entity_poly.pdbx_seq_one_letter_code
_entity_poly.pdbx_strand_id
1 'polypeptide(L)' 'MARPEPKCPIRFGEPCSLCVPGASGPQDCQLVALVRDDPELLELQQTMRQNKRSQKQ' A
#
# COMPACT_ATOMS: atom_id res chain seq x y z
N MET A 1 -11.46 0.51 -21.53
CA MET A 1 -10.25 0.93 -20.78
C MET A 1 -10.23 0.16 -19.47
N ALA A 2 -9.19 -0.65 -19.19
CA ALA A 2 -9.09 -1.36 -17.92
C ALA A 2 -8.78 -0.36 -16.79
N ARG A 3 -9.51 -0.43 -15.67
CA ARG A 3 -9.20 0.36 -14.47
C ARG A 3 -7.83 -0.11 -13.94
N PRO A 4 -6.92 0.81 -13.56
CA PRO A 4 -5.61 0.42 -13.03
C PRO A 4 -5.77 -0.51 -11.83
N GLU A 5 -5.05 -1.63 -11.83
CA GLU A 5 -5.09 -2.58 -10.72
C GLU A 5 -4.55 -1.93 -9.44
N PRO A 6 -5.29 -2.03 -8.32
CA PRO A 6 -4.85 -1.47 -7.06
C PRO A 6 -3.59 -2.19 -6.56
N LYS A 7 -2.58 -1.41 -6.17
CA LYS A 7 -1.32 -1.93 -5.58
C LYS A 7 -1.37 -1.93 -4.07
N CYS A 8 -0.63 -2.83 -3.44
CA CYS A 8 -0.51 -2.87 -1.99
C CYS A 8 0.32 -1.67 -1.47
N PRO A 9 -0.20 -0.82 -0.56
CA PRO A 9 0.57 0.29 0.01
C PRO A 9 1.66 -0.14 0.98
N ILE A 10 1.65 -1.40 1.44
CA ILE A 10 2.62 -1.95 2.39
C ILE A 10 3.65 -2.84 1.66
N ARG A 11 3.17 -3.73 0.78
CA ARG A 11 4.02 -4.58 -0.05
C ARG A 11 4.32 -3.88 -1.38
N PHE A 12 5.31 -3.00 -1.39
CA PHE A 12 5.64 -2.18 -2.55
C PHE A 12 6.00 -3.00 -3.78
N GLY A 13 5.28 -2.75 -4.88
CA GLY A 13 5.49 -3.43 -6.16
C GLY A 13 4.48 -4.54 -6.44
N GLU A 14 3.80 -5.02 -5.40
CA GLU A 14 2.83 -6.12 -5.50
C GLU A 14 1.40 -5.58 -5.73
N PRO A 15 0.56 -6.31 -6.49
CA PRO A 15 -0.87 -6.04 -6.54
C PRO A 15 -1.52 -6.25 -5.16
N CYS A 16 -2.68 -5.66 -4.94
CA CYS A 16 -3.47 -5.93 -3.75
C CYS A 16 -3.98 -7.38 -3.77
N SER A 17 -3.68 -8.17 -2.73
CA SER A 17 -4.08 -9.58 -2.65
C SER A 17 -5.46 -9.80 -2.01
N LEU A 18 -6.18 -8.73 -1.67
CA LEU A 18 -7.49 -8.79 -0.99
C LEU A 18 -7.46 -9.72 0.24
N CYS A 19 -6.48 -9.49 1.14
CA CYS A 19 -6.14 -10.42 2.21
C CYS A 19 -7.26 -10.73 3.22
N VAL A 20 -8.35 -9.94 3.23
CA VAL A 20 -9.48 -10.10 4.14
C VAL A 20 -10.78 -10.30 3.35
N PRO A 21 -11.73 -11.13 3.84
CA PRO A 21 -13.01 -11.36 3.17
C PRO A 21 -13.78 -10.05 2.93
N GLY A 22 -14.32 -9.90 1.72
CA GLY A 22 -15.11 -8.72 1.34
C GLY A 22 -14.29 -7.48 0.98
N ALA A 23 -12.95 -7.51 1.04
CA ALA A 23 -12.14 -6.39 0.57
C ALA A 23 -12.30 -6.17 -0.93
N SER A 24 -12.47 -4.91 -1.32
CA SER A 24 -12.45 -4.43 -2.71
C SER A 24 -11.14 -3.70 -3.06
N GLY A 25 -10.23 -3.57 -2.08
CA GLY A 25 -8.90 -2.99 -2.28
C GLY A 25 -8.26 -2.45 -1.01
N PRO A 26 -7.21 -1.63 -1.15
CA PRO A 26 -6.43 -1.13 -0.02
C PRO A 26 -7.21 -0.27 0.98
N GLN A 27 -8.31 0.37 0.55
CA GLN A 27 -9.17 1.14 1.46
C GLN A 27 -9.87 0.28 2.52
N ASP A 28 -10.05 -1.02 2.27
CA ASP A 28 -10.70 -1.96 3.18
C ASP A 28 -9.69 -2.66 4.11
N CYS A 29 -8.40 -2.37 3.96
CA CYS A 29 -7.34 -3.06 4.69
C CYS A 29 -7.04 -2.36 6.04
N GLN A 30 -7.31 -3.06 7.15
CA GLN A 30 -7.05 -2.54 8.50
C GLN A 30 -5.58 -2.13 8.72
N LEU A 31 -4.62 -2.88 8.17
CA LEU A 31 -3.20 -2.53 8.28
C LEU A 31 -2.89 -1.19 7.58
N VAL A 32 -3.49 -0.96 6.41
CA VAL A 32 -3.34 0.32 5.69
C VAL A 32 -3.96 1.46 6.48
N ALA A 33 -5.10 1.23 7.14
CA ALA A 33 -5.73 2.22 8.01
C ALA A 33 -4.83 2.59 9.20
N LEU A 34 -4.27 1.59 9.92
CA LEU A 34 -3.39 1.82 11.07
C LEU A 34 -2.12 2.61 10.68
N VAL A 35 -1.48 2.25 9.57
CA VAL A 35 -0.29 2.96 9.08
C VAL A 35 -0.61 4.39 8.62
N ARG A 36 -1.86 4.68 8.23
CA ARG A 36 -2.28 6.03 7.83
C ARG A 36 -2.64 6.91 9.02
N ASP A 37 -3.14 6.31 10.10
CA ASP A 37 -3.55 7.01 11.31
C ASP A 37 -2.33 7.44 12.15
N ASP A 38 -1.27 6.63 12.13
CA ASP A 38 -0.02 6.92 12.82
C ASP A 38 0.94 7.76 11.92
N PRO A 39 1.31 8.98 12.32
CA PRO A 39 2.11 9.89 11.49
C PRO A 39 3.55 9.39 11.27
N GLU A 40 4.16 8.73 12.25
CA GLU A 40 5.51 8.18 12.13
C GLU A 40 5.53 7.00 11.17
N LEU A 41 4.54 6.11 11.27
CA LEU A 41 4.38 5.00 10.34
C LEU A 41 4.05 5.48 8.92
N LEU A 42 3.27 6.55 8.79
CA LEU A 42 2.95 7.13 7.49
C LEU A 42 4.22 7.72 6.82
N GLU A 43 5.04 8.45 7.58
CA GLU A 43 6.31 8.99 7.09
C GLU A 43 7.27 7.87 6.70
N LEU A 44 7.39 6.83 7.53
CA LEU A 44 8.19 5.65 7.24
C LEU A 44 7.72 4.97 5.95
N GLN A 45 6.41 4.76 5.78
CA GLN A 45 5.84 4.19 4.55
C GLN A 45 6.23 5.02 3.32
N GLN A 46 6.12 6.34 3.39
CA GLN A 46 6.48 7.23 2.29
C GLN A 46 7.97 7.15 1.95
N THR A 47 8.83 7.12 2.96
CA THR A 47 10.28 6.95 2.80
C THR A 47 10.60 5.60 2.14
N MET A 48 10.00 4.52 2.60
CA MET A 48 10.18 3.18 2.00
C MET A 48 9.69 3.13 0.55
N ARG A 49 8.59 3.82 0.21
CA ARG A 49 8.11 3.96 -1.18
C ARG A 49 9.13 4.63 -2.08
N GLN A 50 9.72 5.72 -1.62
CA GLN A 50 10.74 6.45 -2.36
C GLN A 50 11.98 5.57 -2.54
N ASN A 51 12.47 4.94 -1.47
CA ASN A 51 13.62 4.04 -1.52
C ASN A 51 13.42 2.87 -2.51
N LYS A 52 12.23 2.26 -2.53
CA LYS A 52 11.89 1.18 -3.48
C LYS A 52 11.88 1.68 -4.93
N ARG A 53 11.47 2.94 -5.16
CA ARG A 53 11.45 3.56 -6.50
C ARG A 53 12.86 3.91 -6.97
N SER A 54 13.74 4.35 -6.06
CA SER A 54 15.14 4.65 -6.36
C SER A 54 15.95 3.38 -6.63
N GLN A 55 15.70 2.27 -5.92
CA GLN A 55 16.36 0.98 -6.16
C GLN A 55 15.93 0.27 -7.45
N LYS A 56 14.87 0.75 -8.12
CA LYS A 56 14.37 0.16 -9.38
C LYS A 56 14.84 0.93 -10.62
N GLN A 57 15.67 1.97 -10.44
CA GLN A 57 16.46 2.64 -11.49
C GLN A 57 17.85 2.01 -11.56
#